data_AF-A0AAU7ZQ55-F1
#
_entry.id   AF-A0AAU7ZQ55-F1
#
_cell.length_a   1.000
_cell.length_b   1.000
_cell.length_c   1.000
_cell.angle_alpha   90.00
_cell.angle_beta   90.00
_cell.angle_gamma   90.00
#
_symmetry.space_group_name_H-M   'P 1'
#
loop_
_entity.id
_entity.type
_entity.pdbx_description
1 polymer ?
#
loop_
_entity_poly.entity_id
_entity_poly.type
_entity_poly.pdbx_seq_one_letter_code
_entity_poly.pdbx_strand_id
1 'polypeptide(L)'
;MRLCFAACILAAFISTAALAQPSDPRLKNSYTFQKDGWTYIHLEGTPSEIGFQHGYHLAPQIADNLQTIELENTHEAGKPWTYFRAIAHNQIMPRIEPEYLAELQGIADGVQAAGQNIDILDIVALNAHLEVSDYYIPWLLKQQGKTAPAALVAPGRCSAFIATGAATKDGKIVIAHSNWSAYMEGERWTTVFDIVPTKGNRILMDGSPGLIHSGDDFGVNSAGIMITETTLPMFQGWNPSGVPEFIRARKAMQYANNIDQFVSLMREGNNGGYANSWLVGDRKTNEIAYLELGLKHTPLTRKTTGYFVSANFPVNPDLIRDDTPGFDTHDMKSTMNARHVRAEEFVQQHLGQLDTALAEQYLSDHYDSYDHKVVAARRSLCGHEDASKDPEPAWDSPPYSPSGAVTGKVMDAAMAEHMSFIARAGHPCGEDFIAAPFLAAHPEFNWQAPVLHDMKAGPWSTFTITQHPGS
;
A
#
# COMPACT_ATOMS: atom_id res chain seq x y z
N MET A 1 -56.58 39.25 -49.40
CA MET A 1 -56.63 38.38 -48.21
C MET A 1 -55.70 37.20 -48.49
N ARG A 2 -54.49 37.20 -47.92
CA ARG A 2 -53.43 36.20 -48.19
C ARG A 2 -53.68 34.98 -47.29
N LEU A 3 -53.82 33.78 -47.86
CA LEU A 3 -53.84 32.52 -47.12
C LEU A 3 -52.39 32.05 -46.89
N CYS A 4 -52.00 31.92 -45.62
CA CYS A 4 -50.77 31.23 -45.22
C CYS A 4 -51.09 29.76 -44.92
N PHE A 5 -50.45 28.84 -45.63
CA PHE A 5 -50.39 27.42 -45.29
C PHE A 5 -49.28 27.20 -44.25
N ALA A 6 -49.65 26.70 -43.07
CA ALA A 6 -48.70 26.22 -42.07
C ALA A 6 -48.56 24.70 -42.21
N ALA A 7 -47.37 24.23 -42.61
CA ALA A 7 -47.03 22.82 -42.65
C ALA A 7 -46.53 22.38 -41.26
N CYS A 8 -47.26 21.46 -40.61
CA CYS A 8 -46.81 20.79 -39.39
C CYS A 8 -45.89 19.63 -39.76
N ILE A 9 -44.61 19.72 -39.40
CA ILE A 9 -43.65 18.62 -39.49
C ILE A 9 -43.74 17.84 -38.17
N LEU A 10 -44.27 16.61 -38.22
CA LEU A 10 -44.19 15.66 -37.11
C LEU A 10 -42.76 15.09 -37.08
N ALA A 11 -41.97 15.49 -36.09
CA ALA A 11 -40.70 14.83 -35.79
C ALA A 11 -40.97 13.54 -35.01
N ALA A 12 -40.72 12.39 -35.63
CA ALA A 12 -40.75 11.10 -34.97
C ALA A 12 -39.52 10.96 -34.06
N PHE A 13 -39.72 11.00 -32.74
CA PHE A 13 -38.69 10.65 -31.77
C PHE A 13 -38.51 9.12 -31.77
N ILE A 14 -37.46 8.64 -32.45
CA ILE A 14 -37.00 7.26 -32.30
C ILE A 14 -36.21 7.21 -31.00
N SER A 15 -36.84 6.65 -29.95
CA SER A 15 -36.13 6.26 -28.73
C SER A 15 -35.22 5.07 -29.08
N THR A 16 -33.93 5.33 -29.26
CA THR A 16 -32.91 4.28 -29.23
C THR A 16 -32.71 3.89 -27.77
N ALA A 17 -33.54 2.97 -27.28
CA ALA A 17 -33.17 2.18 -26.11
C ALA A 17 -31.88 1.45 -26.50
N ALA A 18 -30.74 1.95 -25.99
CA ALA A 18 -29.47 1.25 -26.11
C ALA A 18 -29.69 -0.13 -25.47
N LEU A 19 -29.67 -1.18 -26.29
CA LEU A 19 -29.63 -2.56 -25.81
C LEU A 19 -28.40 -2.66 -24.92
N ALA A 20 -28.61 -2.72 -23.61
CA ALA A 20 -27.54 -3.00 -22.65
C ALA A 20 -26.84 -4.27 -23.13
N GLN A 21 -25.55 -4.17 -23.45
CA GLN A 21 -24.78 -5.36 -23.78
C GLN A 21 -24.89 -6.34 -22.60
N PRO A 22 -24.97 -7.66 -22.87
CA PRO A 22 -24.92 -8.64 -21.79
C PRO A 22 -23.66 -8.39 -20.97
N SER A 23 -23.80 -8.28 -19.66
CA SER A 23 -22.65 -8.19 -18.75
C SER A 23 -21.72 -9.37 -19.01
N ASP A 24 -20.42 -9.13 -19.14
CA ASP A 24 -19.43 -10.20 -19.30
C ASP A 24 -19.61 -11.23 -18.18
N PRO A 25 -19.74 -12.53 -18.48
CA PRO A 25 -20.05 -13.56 -17.48
C PRO A 25 -18.99 -13.63 -16.36
N ARG A 26 -17.76 -13.18 -16.61
CA ARG A 26 -16.69 -13.11 -15.59
C ARG A 26 -16.96 -12.05 -14.52
N LEU A 27 -17.86 -11.09 -14.76
CA LEU A 27 -18.26 -10.06 -13.78
C LEU A 27 -19.28 -10.56 -12.77
N LYS A 28 -19.72 -11.81 -12.89
CA LYS A 28 -20.64 -12.43 -11.94
C LYS A 28 -20.06 -12.34 -10.52
N ASN A 29 -20.93 -12.04 -9.55
CA ASN A 29 -20.58 -11.94 -8.13
C ASN A 29 -19.49 -10.90 -7.83
N SER A 30 -19.31 -9.88 -8.66
CA SER A 30 -18.38 -8.78 -8.38
C SER A 30 -19.10 -7.44 -8.39
N TYR A 31 -18.62 -6.49 -7.58
CA TYR A 31 -19.20 -5.15 -7.49
C TYR A 31 -18.19 -4.17 -6.89
N THR A 32 -18.46 -2.87 -7.08
CA THR A 32 -17.69 -1.78 -6.48
C THR A 32 -18.62 -0.65 -6.04
N PHE A 33 -18.22 0.12 -5.03
CA PHE A 33 -18.89 1.36 -4.62
C PHE A 33 -17.88 2.31 -3.96
N GLN A 34 -18.24 3.59 -3.88
CA GLN A 34 -17.44 4.63 -3.21
C GLN A 34 -17.99 4.88 -1.81
N LYS A 35 -17.11 5.05 -0.83
CA LYS A 35 -17.48 5.43 0.55
C LYS A 35 -16.35 6.21 1.20
N ASP A 36 -16.64 7.41 1.68
CA ASP A 36 -15.76 8.19 2.58
C ASP A 36 -14.32 8.38 2.05
N GLY A 37 -14.17 8.55 0.73
CA GLY A 37 -12.87 8.70 0.06
C GLY A 37 -12.21 7.37 -0.35
N TRP A 38 -12.88 6.24 -0.15
CA TRP A 38 -12.39 4.92 -0.54
C TRP A 38 -13.22 4.29 -1.66
N THR A 39 -12.55 3.55 -2.53
CA THR A 39 -13.16 2.59 -3.45
C THR A 39 -13.24 1.22 -2.76
N TYR A 40 -14.43 0.69 -2.52
CA TYR A 40 -14.57 -0.71 -2.12
C TYR A 40 -14.77 -1.57 -3.37
N ILE A 41 -14.11 -2.72 -3.44
CA ILE A 41 -14.31 -3.70 -4.50
C ILE A 41 -14.40 -5.12 -3.95
N HIS A 42 -15.42 -5.84 -4.40
CA HIS A 42 -15.60 -7.27 -4.14
C HIS A 42 -15.29 -8.08 -5.41
N LEU A 43 -14.40 -9.06 -5.24
CA LEU A 43 -13.89 -9.93 -6.29
C LEU A 43 -14.08 -11.40 -5.88
N GLU A 44 -14.57 -12.23 -6.78
CA GLU A 44 -14.86 -13.64 -6.48
C GLU A 44 -14.58 -14.54 -7.68
N GLY A 45 -13.84 -15.64 -7.45
CA GLY A 45 -13.71 -16.72 -8.44
C GLY A 45 -12.32 -17.33 -8.57
N THR A 46 -12.04 -17.84 -9.77
CA THR A 46 -10.70 -18.27 -10.18
C THR A 46 -9.77 -17.07 -10.29
N PRO A 47 -8.42 -17.26 -10.26
CA PRO A 47 -7.48 -16.16 -10.38
C PRO A 47 -7.75 -15.26 -11.60
N SER A 48 -8.02 -15.84 -12.77
CA SER A 48 -8.35 -15.07 -13.97
C SER A 48 -9.68 -14.31 -13.89
N GLU A 49 -10.69 -14.85 -13.18
CA GLU A 49 -11.95 -14.13 -12.96
C GLU A 49 -11.76 -12.96 -11.99
N ILE A 50 -11.06 -13.18 -10.87
CA ILE A 50 -10.69 -12.12 -9.91
C ILE A 50 -9.91 -11.02 -10.62
N GLY A 51 -8.88 -11.40 -11.39
CA GLY A 51 -8.11 -10.46 -12.18
C GLY A 51 -8.99 -9.68 -13.15
N PHE A 52 -9.84 -10.36 -13.92
CA PHE A 52 -10.72 -9.71 -14.88
C PHE A 52 -11.68 -8.72 -14.22
N GLN A 53 -12.29 -9.10 -13.11
CA GLN A 53 -13.18 -8.23 -12.33
C GLN A 53 -12.44 -6.99 -11.81
N HIS A 54 -11.24 -7.17 -11.25
CA HIS A 54 -10.39 -6.08 -10.80
C HIS A 54 -10.11 -5.12 -11.97
N GLY A 55 -9.57 -5.66 -13.06
CA GLY A 55 -9.22 -4.88 -14.24
C GLY A 55 -10.39 -4.12 -14.84
N TYR A 56 -11.57 -4.76 -14.92
CA TYR A 56 -12.75 -4.17 -15.53
C TYR A 56 -13.39 -3.08 -14.65
N HIS A 57 -13.59 -3.35 -13.35
CA HIS A 57 -14.24 -2.40 -12.44
C HIS A 57 -13.38 -1.18 -12.14
N LEU A 58 -12.05 -1.35 -12.10
CA LEU A 58 -11.10 -0.29 -11.76
C LEU A 58 -10.33 0.25 -12.96
N ALA A 59 -10.78 0.00 -14.21
CA ALA A 59 -10.01 0.37 -15.40
C ALA A 59 -9.56 1.85 -15.44
N PRO A 60 -10.42 2.85 -15.11
CA PRO A 60 -9.99 4.24 -15.03
C PRO A 60 -8.92 4.48 -13.95
N GLN A 61 -9.08 3.88 -12.78
CA GLN A 61 -8.17 4.03 -11.64
C GLN A 61 -6.82 3.33 -11.90
N ILE A 62 -6.83 2.18 -12.58
CA ILE A 62 -5.61 1.48 -13.00
C ILE A 62 -4.84 2.31 -14.02
N ALA A 63 -5.54 2.93 -14.99
CA ALA A 63 -4.89 3.80 -15.97
C ALA A 63 -4.24 5.03 -15.33
N ASP A 64 -4.93 5.66 -14.38
CA ASP A 64 -4.42 6.80 -13.61
C ASP A 64 -3.23 6.41 -12.71
N ASN A 65 -3.30 5.25 -12.05
CA ASN A 65 -2.20 4.73 -11.25
C ASN A 65 -0.97 4.39 -12.11
N LEU A 66 -1.17 3.72 -13.25
CA LEU A 66 -0.10 3.42 -14.19
C LEU A 66 0.58 4.70 -14.71
N GLN A 67 -0.19 5.73 -15.05
CA GLN A 67 0.36 7.01 -15.50
C GLN A 67 1.24 7.66 -14.44
N THR A 68 0.85 7.54 -13.17
CA THR A 68 1.59 8.09 -12.03
C THR A 68 2.90 7.37 -11.81
N ILE A 69 2.85 6.04 -11.73
CA ILE A 69 4.03 5.20 -11.57
C ILE A 69 4.96 5.29 -12.78
N GLU A 70 4.43 5.47 -13.99
CA GLU A 70 5.24 5.76 -15.18
C GLU A 70 5.96 7.11 -15.05
N LEU A 71 5.26 8.18 -14.64
CA LEU A 71 5.86 9.50 -14.48
C LEU A 71 6.99 9.50 -13.43
N GLU A 72 6.74 8.92 -12.25
CA GLU A 72 7.69 8.84 -11.16
C GLU A 72 8.93 8.04 -11.55
N ASN A 73 8.75 6.80 -12.00
CA ASN A 73 9.85 5.93 -12.40
C ASN A 73 10.68 6.51 -13.55
N THR A 74 10.04 7.17 -14.52
CA THR A 74 10.76 7.78 -15.64
C THR A 74 11.55 9.02 -15.22
N HIS A 75 11.00 9.82 -14.30
CA HIS A 75 11.66 10.98 -13.73
C HIS A 75 12.90 10.58 -12.90
N GLU A 76 12.74 9.64 -11.97
CA GLU A 76 13.77 9.27 -10.99
C GLU A 76 14.89 8.43 -11.61
N ALA A 77 14.54 7.41 -12.38
CA ALA A 77 15.53 6.54 -13.00
C ALA A 77 16.18 7.16 -14.25
N GLY A 78 15.55 8.18 -14.85
CA GLY A 78 15.93 8.72 -16.15
C GLY A 78 15.85 7.66 -17.26
N LYS A 79 14.86 6.76 -17.17
CA LYS A 79 14.63 5.65 -18.12
C LYS A 79 13.20 5.69 -18.66
N PRO A 80 12.95 5.38 -19.94
CA PRO A 80 11.59 5.32 -20.48
C PRO A 80 10.83 4.12 -19.90
N TRP A 81 9.48 4.17 -19.91
CA TRP A 81 8.64 3.06 -19.43
C TRP A 81 8.94 1.70 -20.08
N THR A 82 9.34 1.71 -21.36
CA THR A 82 9.77 0.50 -22.08
C THR A 82 10.94 -0.23 -21.41
N TYR A 83 11.78 0.47 -20.63
CA TYR A 83 12.82 -0.13 -19.81
C TYR A 83 12.24 -0.96 -18.66
N PHE A 84 11.26 -0.42 -17.93
CA PHE A 84 10.57 -1.10 -16.83
C PHE A 84 9.76 -2.29 -17.33
N ARG A 85 9.06 -2.14 -18.47
CA ARG A 85 8.38 -3.25 -19.15
C ARG A 85 9.34 -4.38 -19.54
N ALA A 86 10.55 -4.04 -19.98
CA ALA A 86 11.58 -5.05 -20.30
C ALA A 86 12.08 -5.76 -19.03
N ILE A 87 12.18 -5.08 -17.88
CA ILE A 87 12.50 -5.72 -16.60
C ILE A 87 11.36 -6.63 -16.15
N ALA A 88 10.11 -6.15 -16.23
CA ALA A 88 8.92 -6.93 -15.93
C ALA A 88 8.92 -8.25 -16.73
N HIS A 89 9.10 -8.18 -18.05
CA HIS A 89 9.17 -9.36 -18.91
C HIS A 89 10.34 -10.29 -18.59
N ASN A 90 11.57 -9.75 -18.47
CA ASN A 90 12.78 -10.58 -18.47
C ASN A 90 13.19 -11.07 -17.07
N GLN A 91 12.83 -10.34 -16.02
CA GLN A 91 13.33 -10.57 -14.66
C GLN A 91 12.21 -10.97 -13.70
N ILE A 92 11.06 -10.29 -13.76
CA ILE A 92 9.98 -10.47 -12.79
C ILE A 92 9.05 -11.61 -13.20
N MET A 93 8.45 -11.52 -14.39
CA MET A 93 7.44 -12.46 -14.89
C MET A 93 7.87 -13.94 -14.86
N PRO A 94 9.14 -14.32 -15.15
CA PRO A 94 9.59 -15.70 -15.05
C PRO A 94 9.60 -16.28 -13.62
N ARG A 95 9.44 -15.44 -12.60
CA ARG A 95 9.44 -15.80 -11.17
C ARG A 95 8.05 -15.78 -10.55
N ILE A 96 7.02 -15.43 -11.34
CA ILE A 96 5.63 -15.40 -10.91
C ILE A 96 5.03 -16.80 -11.03
N GLU A 97 4.40 -17.28 -9.95
CA GLU A 97 3.70 -18.57 -9.96
C GLU A 97 2.47 -18.52 -10.89
N PRO A 98 2.10 -19.65 -11.55
CA PRO A 98 1.02 -19.67 -12.54
C PRO A 98 -0.33 -19.12 -12.05
N GLU A 99 -0.66 -19.29 -10.78
CA GLU A 99 -1.88 -18.77 -10.17
C GLU A 99 -1.94 -17.24 -10.26
N TYR A 100 -0.89 -16.55 -9.81
CA TYR A 100 -0.83 -15.09 -9.81
C TYR A 100 -0.57 -14.52 -11.19
N LEU A 101 0.15 -15.24 -12.07
CA LEU A 101 0.25 -14.84 -13.47
C LEU A 101 -1.13 -14.82 -14.15
N ALA A 102 -1.99 -15.79 -13.82
CA ALA A 102 -3.36 -15.84 -14.32
C ALA A 102 -4.24 -14.70 -13.77
N GLU A 103 -4.02 -14.27 -12.52
CA GLU A 103 -4.67 -13.08 -11.93
C GLU A 103 -4.21 -11.79 -12.63
N LEU A 104 -2.90 -11.59 -12.78
CA LEU A 104 -2.33 -10.42 -13.48
C LEU A 104 -2.78 -10.36 -14.95
N GLN A 105 -2.83 -11.50 -15.64
CA GLN A 105 -3.38 -11.58 -16.99
C GLN A 105 -4.86 -11.23 -17.01
N GLY A 106 -5.62 -11.70 -16.02
CA GLY A 106 -7.02 -11.30 -15.84
C GLY A 106 -7.16 -9.78 -15.74
N ILE A 107 -6.32 -9.11 -14.95
CA ILE A 107 -6.35 -7.64 -14.82
C ILE A 107 -6.15 -6.98 -16.19
N ALA A 108 -5.13 -7.37 -16.94
CA ALA A 108 -4.89 -6.83 -18.28
C ALA A 108 -6.10 -7.05 -19.21
N ASP A 109 -6.68 -8.26 -19.22
CA ASP A 109 -7.87 -8.58 -20.03
C ASP A 109 -9.08 -7.74 -19.62
N GLY A 110 -9.28 -7.51 -18.31
CA GLY A 110 -10.38 -6.72 -17.76
C GLY A 110 -10.27 -5.23 -18.13
N VAL A 111 -9.08 -4.66 -17.98
CA VAL A 111 -8.78 -3.27 -18.34
C VAL A 111 -8.97 -3.04 -19.84
N GLN A 112 -8.54 -3.99 -20.68
CA GLN A 112 -8.77 -3.95 -22.13
C GLN A 112 -10.25 -4.07 -22.51
N ALA A 113 -10.99 -4.96 -21.84
CA ALA A 113 -12.43 -5.10 -22.05
C ALA A 113 -13.21 -3.83 -21.65
N ALA A 114 -12.68 -3.04 -20.70
CA ALA A 114 -13.20 -1.73 -20.32
C ALA A 114 -12.69 -0.58 -21.22
N GLY A 115 -11.92 -0.87 -22.26
CA GLY A 115 -11.52 0.08 -23.31
C GLY A 115 -10.18 0.79 -23.09
N GLN A 116 -9.38 0.38 -22.11
CA GLN A 116 -8.05 0.93 -21.85
C GLN A 116 -6.96 0.07 -22.51
N ASN A 117 -5.96 0.70 -23.13
CA ASN A 117 -4.87 0.00 -23.81
C ASN A 117 -3.70 -0.26 -22.86
N ILE A 118 -3.91 -1.16 -21.90
CA ILE A 118 -2.94 -1.59 -20.89
C ILE A 118 -2.78 -3.10 -21.02
N ASP A 119 -1.54 -3.59 -21.10
CA ASP A 119 -1.29 -5.03 -21.25
C ASP A 119 -0.60 -5.66 -20.04
N ILE A 120 -0.38 -6.97 -20.10
CA ILE A 120 0.20 -7.74 -18.99
C ILE A 120 1.57 -7.21 -18.56
N LEU A 121 2.38 -6.63 -19.45
CA LEU A 121 3.68 -6.10 -19.07
C LEU A 121 3.55 -4.81 -18.28
N ASP A 122 2.53 -3.99 -18.57
CA ASP A 122 2.21 -2.82 -17.76
C ASP A 122 1.74 -3.24 -16.37
N ILE A 123 0.86 -4.24 -16.27
CA ILE A 123 0.36 -4.74 -14.99
C ILE A 123 1.48 -5.38 -14.14
N VAL A 124 2.35 -6.18 -14.75
CA VAL A 124 3.51 -6.77 -14.03
C VAL A 124 4.49 -5.69 -13.60
N ALA A 125 4.78 -4.70 -14.45
CA ALA A 125 5.65 -3.59 -14.08
C ALA A 125 5.05 -2.75 -12.95
N LEU A 126 3.73 -2.50 -13.00
CA LEU A 126 2.99 -1.81 -11.95
C LEU A 126 3.04 -2.57 -10.62
N ASN A 127 2.87 -3.89 -10.60
CA ASN A 127 2.96 -4.67 -9.35
C ASN A 127 4.39 -4.73 -8.78
N ALA A 128 5.41 -4.60 -9.63
CA ALA A 128 6.80 -4.74 -9.23
C ALA A 128 7.50 -3.40 -8.96
N HIS A 129 6.81 -2.24 -9.04
CA HIS A 129 7.46 -0.92 -9.02
C HIS A 129 8.30 -0.69 -7.76
N LEU A 130 7.76 -1.01 -6.59
CA LEU A 130 8.43 -0.91 -5.28
C LEU A 130 9.71 -1.73 -5.19
N GLU A 131 9.82 -2.82 -5.96
CA GLU A 131 11.00 -3.69 -5.96
C GLU A 131 11.99 -3.34 -7.09
N VAL A 132 11.48 -2.87 -8.23
CA VAL A 132 12.29 -2.64 -9.42
C VAL A 132 13.13 -1.37 -9.29
N SER A 133 12.50 -0.27 -8.90
CA SER A 133 13.14 1.06 -8.86
C SER A 133 14.16 1.16 -7.73
N ASP A 134 13.79 0.70 -6.53
CA ASP A 134 14.58 0.97 -5.32
C ASP A 134 15.56 -0.16 -4.95
N TYR A 135 15.38 -1.36 -5.52
CA TYR A 135 16.16 -2.55 -5.16
C TYR A 135 16.89 -3.15 -6.36
N TYR A 136 16.14 -3.58 -7.39
CA TYR A 136 16.73 -4.27 -8.54
C TYR A 136 17.64 -3.37 -9.38
N ILE A 137 17.18 -2.18 -9.77
CA ILE A 137 17.97 -1.27 -10.62
C ILE A 137 19.26 -0.84 -9.91
N PRO A 138 19.26 -0.40 -8.64
CA PRO A 138 20.47 -0.08 -7.90
C PRO A 138 21.43 -1.26 -7.81
N TRP A 139 20.92 -2.46 -7.52
CA TRP A 139 21.74 -3.68 -7.52
C TRP A 139 22.36 -3.94 -8.90
N LEU A 140 21.57 -3.86 -9.97
CA LEU A 140 22.03 -4.10 -11.34
C LEU A 140 23.13 -3.12 -11.73
N LEU A 141 22.95 -1.83 -11.44
CA LEU A 141 23.95 -0.79 -11.72
C LEU A 141 25.25 -1.06 -10.94
N LYS A 142 25.15 -1.44 -9.67
CA LYS A 142 26.31 -1.84 -8.85
C LYS A 142 27.05 -3.04 -9.46
N GLN A 143 26.34 -4.07 -9.94
CA GLN A 143 26.96 -5.22 -10.64
C GLN A 143 27.66 -4.80 -11.94
N GLN A 144 27.18 -3.74 -12.60
CA GLN A 144 27.80 -3.16 -13.79
C GLN A 144 28.93 -2.17 -13.49
N GLY A 145 29.29 -1.97 -12.21
CA GLY A 145 30.28 -0.97 -11.80
C GLY A 145 29.82 0.47 -12.02
N LYS A 146 28.50 0.72 -12.03
CA LYS A 146 27.88 2.04 -12.19
C LYS A 146 27.25 2.50 -10.88
N THR A 147 27.16 3.81 -10.72
CA THR A 147 26.44 4.44 -9.62
C THR A 147 24.95 4.55 -9.97
N ALA A 148 24.07 4.21 -9.03
CA ALA A 148 22.64 4.45 -9.16
C ALA A 148 22.31 5.94 -8.99
N PRO A 149 21.25 6.46 -9.63
CA PRO A 149 20.68 7.76 -9.25
C PRO A 149 20.41 7.82 -7.75
N ALA A 150 20.58 9.00 -7.13
CA ALA A 150 20.41 9.16 -5.69
C ALA A 150 18.98 8.83 -5.22
N ALA A 151 17.98 9.19 -6.03
CA ALA A 151 16.58 8.86 -5.82
C ALA A 151 16.28 7.35 -5.79
N LEU A 152 17.11 6.51 -6.42
CA LEU A 152 16.91 5.05 -6.41
C LEU A 152 17.59 4.41 -5.20
N VAL A 153 16.98 4.59 -4.04
CA VAL A 153 17.40 4.03 -2.76
C VAL A 153 16.18 3.49 -2.02
N ALA A 154 16.31 2.31 -1.40
CA ALA A 154 15.25 1.74 -0.56
C ALA A 154 14.84 2.74 0.55
N PRO A 155 13.63 3.33 0.46
CA PRO A 155 13.18 4.34 1.41
C PRO A 155 12.69 3.66 2.71
N GLY A 156 12.44 4.47 3.73
CA GLY A 156 11.63 4.05 4.88
C GLY A 156 10.19 4.51 4.65
N ARG A 157 9.24 3.56 4.67
CA ARG A 157 7.80 3.84 4.56
C ARG A 157 7.01 3.27 5.74
N CYS A 158 6.02 4.01 6.18
CA CYS A 158 4.98 3.62 7.14
C CYS A 158 5.33 3.75 8.63
N SER A 159 4.29 3.77 9.47
CA SER A 159 4.36 3.66 10.93
C SER A 159 3.25 2.73 11.42
N ALA A 160 3.59 1.78 12.30
CA ALA A 160 2.67 0.74 12.73
C ALA A 160 2.89 0.32 14.18
N PHE A 161 1.86 -0.29 14.78
CA PHE A 161 2.03 -1.10 15.99
C PHE A 161 1.09 -2.31 15.99
N ILE A 162 1.45 -3.32 16.77
CA ILE A 162 0.58 -4.44 17.13
C ILE A 162 0.73 -4.74 18.62
N ALA A 163 -0.38 -4.89 19.32
CA ALA A 163 -0.41 -5.14 20.77
C ALA A 163 -1.38 -6.25 21.13
N THR A 164 -1.13 -6.97 22.22
CA THR A 164 -1.98 -8.06 22.74
C THR A 164 -1.82 -8.24 24.25
N GLY A 165 -2.73 -8.98 24.88
CA GLY A 165 -2.65 -9.34 26.30
C GLY A 165 -2.64 -8.10 27.19
N ALA A 166 -1.75 -8.04 28.17
CA ALA A 166 -1.72 -6.96 29.15
C ALA A 166 -1.47 -5.54 28.58
N ALA A 167 -1.12 -5.43 27.29
CA ALA A 167 -0.97 -4.13 26.63
C ALA A 167 -2.30 -3.53 26.15
N THR A 168 -3.34 -4.34 25.93
CA THR A 168 -4.61 -3.90 25.33
C THR A 168 -5.76 -3.93 26.33
N LYS A 169 -6.79 -3.14 26.04
CA LYS A 169 -7.93 -2.88 26.94
C LYS A 169 -8.73 -4.13 27.31
N ASP A 170 -8.91 -5.05 26.38
CA ASP A 170 -9.67 -6.30 26.53
C ASP A 170 -8.78 -7.55 26.51
N GLY A 171 -7.46 -7.37 26.48
CA GLY A 171 -6.49 -8.45 26.37
C GLY A 171 -6.37 -9.07 24.99
N LYS A 172 -7.04 -8.54 23.95
CA LYS A 172 -7.02 -9.04 22.58
C LYS A 172 -6.17 -8.19 21.66
N ILE A 173 -5.90 -8.70 20.45
CA ILE A 173 -5.03 -8.03 19.48
C ILE A 173 -5.64 -6.69 19.03
N VAL A 174 -4.81 -5.65 18.99
CA VAL A 174 -5.06 -4.38 18.28
C VAL A 174 -3.87 -4.13 17.35
N ILE A 175 -4.14 -3.78 16.09
CA ILE A 175 -3.13 -3.48 15.07
C ILE A 175 -3.45 -2.14 14.40
N ALA A 176 -2.42 -1.36 14.07
CA ALA A 176 -2.53 -0.06 13.45
C ALA A 176 -1.42 0.14 12.42
N HIS A 177 -1.73 0.87 11.36
CA HIS A 177 -0.78 1.20 10.29
C HIS A 177 -1.14 2.51 9.59
N SER A 178 -0.14 3.33 9.29
CA SER A 178 -0.24 4.44 8.34
C SER A 178 0.68 4.23 7.16
N ASN A 179 0.13 4.34 5.96
CA ASN A 179 0.93 4.37 4.73
C ASN A 179 1.78 5.62 4.72
N TRP A 180 3.09 5.51 4.55
CA TRP A 180 3.88 6.66 4.13
C TRP A 180 4.38 6.51 2.71
N SER A 181 4.10 7.52 1.89
CA SER A 181 4.46 7.51 0.49
C SER A 181 4.60 8.93 -0.06
N ALA A 182 5.16 9.06 -1.26
CA ALA A 182 4.97 10.26 -2.08
C ALA A 182 3.47 10.44 -2.36
N TYR A 183 2.97 11.67 -2.29
CA TYR A 183 1.52 11.94 -2.39
C TYR A 183 0.96 11.60 -3.76
N MET A 184 1.77 11.70 -4.82
CA MET A 184 1.38 11.28 -6.17
C MET A 184 0.92 9.81 -6.17
N GLU A 185 1.76 8.85 -5.80
CA GLU A 185 1.31 7.45 -5.78
C GLU A 185 0.39 7.16 -4.57
N GLY A 186 0.69 7.76 -3.42
CA GLY A 186 0.06 7.44 -2.14
C GLY A 186 -1.43 7.77 -2.05
N GLU A 187 -1.89 8.83 -2.71
CA GLU A 187 -3.34 9.18 -2.73
C GLU A 187 -4.21 8.10 -3.41
N ARG A 188 -3.60 7.22 -4.21
CA ARG A 188 -4.26 6.12 -4.94
C ARG A 188 -4.39 4.86 -4.09
N TRP A 189 -3.76 4.79 -2.91
CA TRP A 189 -3.87 3.70 -1.94
C TRP A 189 -5.18 3.72 -1.13
N THR A 190 -6.26 4.12 -1.79
CA THR A 190 -7.59 4.31 -1.24
C THR A 190 -8.58 3.28 -1.77
N THR A 191 -8.12 2.05 -1.99
CA THR A 191 -8.97 0.92 -2.38
C THR A 191 -9.04 -0.13 -1.27
N VAL A 192 -10.24 -0.62 -0.97
CA VAL A 192 -10.48 -1.77 -0.10
C VAL A 192 -10.85 -2.97 -0.96
N PHE A 193 -10.03 -4.01 -0.89
CA PHE A 193 -10.22 -5.26 -1.62
C PHE A 193 -10.83 -6.33 -0.71
N ASP A 194 -12.02 -6.78 -1.08
CA ASP A 194 -12.64 -8.00 -0.56
C ASP A 194 -12.54 -9.10 -1.63
N ILE A 195 -11.68 -10.10 -1.41
CA ILE A 195 -11.33 -11.11 -2.39
C ILE A 195 -11.74 -12.49 -1.89
N VAL A 196 -12.58 -13.18 -2.66
CA VAL A 196 -13.03 -14.55 -2.42
C VAL A 196 -12.41 -15.48 -3.47
N PRO A 197 -11.19 -15.99 -3.22
CA PRO A 197 -10.56 -16.92 -4.15
C PRO A 197 -11.18 -18.32 -4.05
N THR A 198 -11.18 -19.04 -5.18
CA THR A 198 -11.56 -20.45 -5.24
C THR A 198 -10.65 -21.39 -4.44
N LYS A 199 -9.46 -20.93 -4.04
CA LYS A 199 -8.48 -21.65 -3.21
C LYS A 199 -7.88 -20.74 -2.16
N GLY A 200 -7.63 -21.28 -0.96
CA GLY A 200 -7.12 -20.50 0.16
C GLY A 200 -8.24 -19.75 0.89
N ASN A 201 -7.87 -18.69 1.58
CA ASN A 201 -8.72 -17.90 2.46
C ASN A 201 -9.29 -16.69 1.71
N ARG A 202 -10.52 -16.27 2.07
CA ARG A 202 -11.03 -14.92 1.77
C ARG A 202 -10.09 -13.88 2.38
N ILE A 203 -9.93 -12.73 1.71
CA ILE A 203 -9.05 -11.64 2.10
C ILE A 203 -9.86 -10.35 2.19
N LEU A 204 -9.64 -9.56 3.23
CA LEU A 204 -10.00 -8.15 3.27
C LEU A 204 -8.73 -7.34 3.54
N MET A 205 -8.36 -6.46 2.62
CA MET A 205 -7.15 -5.64 2.72
C MET A 205 -7.35 -4.28 2.06
N ASP A 206 -6.49 -3.33 2.38
CA ASP A 206 -6.35 -2.14 1.56
C ASP A 206 -5.45 -2.41 0.35
N GLY A 207 -5.30 -1.43 -0.55
CA GLY A 207 -4.32 -1.49 -1.62
C GLY A 207 -4.51 -0.41 -2.67
N SER A 208 -3.78 -0.57 -3.77
CA SER A 208 -3.78 0.33 -4.92
C SER A 208 -4.40 -0.33 -6.17
N PRO A 209 -5.13 0.42 -7.02
CA PRO A 209 -5.68 -0.10 -8.27
C PRO A 209 -4.62 -0.77 -9.15
N GLY A 210 -4.87 -2.02 -9.54
CA GLY A 210 -4.02 -2.81 -10.43
C GLY A 210 -2.99 -3.69 -9.71
N LEU A 211 -2.82 -3.52 -8.39
CA LEU A 211 -1.97 -4.36 -7.57
C LEU A 211 -2.74 -5.59 -7.07
N ILE A 212 -2.13 -6.78 -7.12
CA ILE A 212 -2.75 -7.99 -6.56
C ILE A 212 -2.53 -8.09 -5.05
N HIS A 213 -1.43 -7.53 -4.53
CA HIS A 213 -1.16 -7.35 -3.09
C HIS A 213 -1.64 -5.97 -2.60
N SER A 214 -1.50 -5.71 -1.30
CA SER A 214 -1.78 -4.36 -0.78
C SER A 214 -0.67 -3.40 -1.19
N GLY A 215 0.60 -3.73 -0.97
CA GLY A 215 1.77 -2.89 -1.32
C GLY A 215 2.07 -1.76 -0.32
N ASP A 216 1.06 -1.36 0.45
CA ASP A 216 1.18 -0.64 1.72
C ASP A 216 1.07 -1.63 2.91
N ASP A 217 0.42 -2.75 2.65
CA ASP A 217 0.29 -3.95 3.46
C ASP A 217 -0.44 -3.73 4.79
N PHE A 218 -1.77 -3.79 4.72
CA PHE A 218 -2.65 -4.01 5.86
C PHE A 218 -3.84 -4.89 5.48
N GLY A 219 -4.08 -5.94 6.26
CA GLY A 219 -5.28 -6.74 6.01
C GLY A 219 -5.47 -7.92 6.95
N VAL A 220 -6.54 -8.64 6.68
CA VAL A 220 -6.94 -9.85 7.40
C VAL A 220 -7.44 -10.90 6.43
N ASN A 221 -7.10 -12.16 6.69
CA ASN A 221 -7.71 -13.28 5.98
C ASN A 221 -8.74 -14.03 6.85
N SER A 222 -9.60 -14.83 6.21
CA SER A 222 -10.63 -15.62 6.92
C SER A 222 -10.10 -16.70 7.88
N ALA A 223 -8.79 -16.99 7.85
CA ALA A 223 -8.16 -17.81 8.88
C ALA A 223 -7.86 -17.03 10.17
N GLY A 224 -8.02 -15.70 10.17
CA GLY A 224 -7.79 -14.83 11.32
C GLY A 224 -6.36 -14.30 11.43
N ILE A 225 -5.60 -14.34 10.33
CA ILE A 225 -4.26 -13.76 10.27
C ILE A 225 -4.37 -12.30 9.87
N MET A 226 -3.93 -11.43 10.78
CA MET A 226 -3.86 -9.98 10.63
C MET A 226 -2.42 -9.63 10.28
N ILE A 227 -2.18 -8.80 9.27
CA ILE A 227 -0.82 -8.43 8.89
C ILE A 227 -0.71 -6.93 8.67
N THR A 228 0.47 -6.41 8.97
CA THR A 228 0.95 -5.15 8.45
C THR A 228 2.47 -5.10 8.43
N GLU A 229 3.09 -4.08 7.86
CA GLU A 229 4.55 -3.96 7.82
C GLU A 229 5.05 -2.51 7.88
N THR A 230 6.36 -2.32 8.04
CA THR A 230 7.01 -1.06 7.64
C THR A 230 8.33 -1.37 6.95
N THR A 231 8.69 -0.59 5.93
CA THR A 231 9.86 -0.87 5.09
C THR A 231 11.18 -0.73 5.85
N LEU A 232 12.13 -1.64 5.61
CA LEU A 232 13.49 -1.54 6.13
C LEU A 232 14.28 -0.48 5.33
N PRO A 233 14.70 0.63 5.95
CA PRO A 233 15.34 1.72 5.23
C PRO A 233 16.76 1.36 4.80
N MET A 234 17.23 1.98 3.71
CA MET A 234 18.62 1.87 3.25
C MET A 234 19.07 0.42 3.04
N PHE A 235 18.12 -0.44 2.69
CA PHE A 235 18.35 -1.85 2.45
C PHE A 235 19.29 -2.07 1.25
N GLN A 236 20.16 -3.07 1.35
CA GLN A 236 21.05 -3.49 0.28
C GLN A 236 21.01 -5.00 0.08
N GLY A 237 20.48 -5.42 -1.07
CA GLY A 237 20.49 -6.81 -1.45
C GLY A 237 19.55 -7.05 -2.61
N TRP A 238 19.88 -8.04 -3.43
CA TRP A 238 18.95 -8.57 -4.40
C TRP A 238 19.37 -9.99 -4.75
N ASN A 239 18.41 -10.90 -4.80
CA ASN A 239 18.56 -12.24 -5.33
C ASN A 239 17.76 -12.33 -6.65
N PRO A 240 18.42 -12.30 -7.83
CA PRO A 240 17.75 -12.33 -9.13
C PRO A 240 17.08 -13.67 -9.44
N SER A 241 17.24 -14.66 -8.56
CA SER A 241 16.52 -15.92 -8.62
C SER A 241 15.37 -16.08 -7.64
N GLY A 242 15.12 -15.06 -6.82
CA GLY A 242 14.01 -15.06 -5.88
C GLY A 242 12.66 -14.79 -6.53
N VAL A 243 11.62 -15.01 -5.74
CA VAL A 243 10.22 -14.69 -6.00
C VAL A 243 9.97 -13.25 -5.56
N PRO A 244 9.34 -12.42 -6.41
CA PRO A 244 8.97 -11.04 -6.06
C PRO A 244 8.20 -10.96 -4.74
N GLU A 245 8.43 -9.91 -3.99
CA GLU A 245 7.75 -9.61 -2.73
C GLU A 245 6.24 -9.63 -2.91
N PHE A 246 5.70 -8.93 -3.92
CA PHE A 246 4.25 -8.83 -4.09
C PHE A 246 3.57 -10.20 -4.28
N ILE A 247 4.30 -11.17 -4.85
CA ILE A 247 3.84 -12.56 -4.97
C ILE A 247 3.84 -13.27 -3.61
N ARG A 248 4.93 -13.09 -2.83
CA ARG A 248 5.05 -13.67 -1.48
C ARG A 248 3.99 -13.09 -0.54
N ALA A 249 3.79 -11.77 -0.53
CA ALA A 249 2.75 -11.10 0.25
C ALA A 249 1.34 -11.58 -0.14
N ARG A 250 1.00 -11.57 -1.44
CA ARG A 250 -0.28 -12.08 -1.94
C ARG A 250 -0.55 -13.52 -1.49
N LYS A 251 0.47 -14.38 -1.63
CA LYS A 251 0.40 -15.80 -1.26
C LYS A 251 0.25 -16.00 0.23
N ALA A 252 1.02 -15.27 1.03
CA ALA A 252 0.94 -15.34 2.49
C ALA A 252 -0.44 -14.89 2.98
N MET A 253 -0.97 -13.78 2.46
CA MET A 253 -2.31 -13.32 2.78
C MET A 253 -3.40 -14.34 2.40
N GLN A 254 -3.28 -14.98 1.23
CA GLN A 254 -4.26 -15.98 0.77
C GLN A 254 -4.17 -17.31 1.51
N TYR A 255 -2.98 -17.82 1.80
CA TYR A 255 -2.81 -19.22 2.21
C TYR A 255 -2.37 -19.43 3.66
N ALA A 256 -1.89 -18.40 4.36
CA ALA A 256 -1.47 -18.57 5.75
C ALA A 256 -2.67 -18.80 6.68
N ASN A 257 -2.58 -19.82 7.53
CA ASN A 257 -3.59 -20.13 8.56
C ASN A 257 -3.07 -19.93 9.99
N ASN A 258 -1.79 -19.58 10.14
CA ASN A 258 -1.11 -19.27 11.38
C ASN A 258 0.18 -18.49 11.06
N ILE A 259 0.83 -17.96 12.09
CA ILE A 259 2.06 -17.16 11.95
C ILE A 259 3.20 -17.98 11.31
N ASP A 260 3.35 -19.27 11.63
CA ASP A 260 4.41 -20.09 11.02
C ASP A 260 4.26 -20.22 9.51
N GLN A 261 3.03 -20.44 9.03
CA GLN A 261 2.75 -20.50 7.60
C GLN A 261 2.99 -19.15 6.92
N PHE A 262 2.56 -18.05 7.55
CA PHE A 262 2.84 -16.70 7.03
C PHE A 262 4.35 -16.49 6.87
N VAL A 263 5.12 -16.72 7.93
CA VAL A 263 6.59 -16.56 7.93
C VAL A 263 7.25 -17.47 6.89
N SER A 264 6.81 -18.72 6.77
CA SER A 264 7.35 -19.67 5.79
C SER A 264 7.11 -19.19 4.36
N LEU A 265 5.90 -18.72 4.04
CA LEU A 265 5.55 -18.24 2.71
C LEU A 265 6.32 -16.95 2.37
N MET A 266 6.48 -16.04 3.33
CA MET A 266 7.24 -14.81 3.12
C MET A 266 8.74 -15.03 2.93
N ARG A 267 9.31 -16.06 3.55
CA ARG A 267 10.73 -16.42 3.37
C ARG A 267 11.00 -17.26 2.11
N GLU A 268 10.00 -17.97 1.60
CA GLU A 268 10.15 -18.87 0.47
C GLU A 268 10.62 -18.10 -0.78
N GLY A 269 11.82 -18.43 -1.25
CA GLY A 269 12.38 -17.78 -2.44
C GLY A 269 12.64 -16.28 -2.28
N ASN A 270 12.87 -15.76 -1.07
CA ASN A 270 13.10 -14.33 -0.85
C ASN A 270 14.10 -13.72 -1.86
N ASN A 271 13.67 -12.66 -2.55
CA ASN A 271 14.50 -11.90 -3.50
C ASN A 271 15.16 -10.68 -2.86
N GLY A 272 14.76 -10.28 -1.65
CA GLY A 272 15.22 -9.05 -0.99
C GLY A 272 14.63 -7.76 -1.56
N GLY A 273 13.69 -7.85 -2.51
CA GLY A 273 12.91 -6.70 -2.95
C GLY A 273 11.91 -6.31 -1.87
N TYR A 274 11.67 -5.00 -1.74
CA TYR A 274 10.73 -4.42 -0.79
C TYR A 274 10.84 -5.05 0.61
N ALA A 275 12.06 -4.98 1.16
CA ALA A 275 12.42 -5.64 2.41
C ALA A 275 11.75 -4.92 3.60
N ASN A 276 11.00 -5.65 4.42
CA ASN A 276 10.05 -5.07 5.36
C ASN A 276 10.14 -5.71 6.76
N SER A 277 9.73 -4.97 7.79
CA SER A 277 9.44 -5.50 9.12
C SER A 277 7.94 -5.82 9.24
N TRP A 278 7.59 -7.10 9.23
CA TRP A 278 6.21 -7.59 9.26
C TRP A 278 5.70 -7.78 10.70
N LEU A 279 4.56 -7.17 10.99
CA LEU A 279 3.78 -7.34 12.22
C LEU A 279 2.61 -8.28 11.90
N VAL A 280 2.58 -9.43 12.57
CA VAL A 280 1.62 -10.50 12.26
C VAL A 280 0.84 -10.86 13.52
N GLY A 281 -0.48 -10.80 13.48
CA GLY A 281 -1.36 -11.25 14.55
C GLY A 281 -2.12 -12.51 14.15
N ASP A 282 -2.18 -13.50 15.05
CA ASP A 282 -3.11 -14.62 14.93
C ASP A 282 -4.22 -14.46 15.97
N ARG A 283 -5.40 -14.04 15.51
CA ARG A 283 -6.52 -13.74 16.40
C ARG A 283 -7.05 -14.98 17.15
N LYS A 284 -6.79 -16.19 16.65
CA LYS A 284 -7.27 -17.44 17.27
C LYS A 284 -6.40 -17.82 18.46
N THR A 285 -5.10 -17.58 18.38
CA THR A 285 -4.14 -17.87 19.45
C THR A 285 -3.83 -16.66 20.34
N ASN A 286 -4.24 -15.47 19.90
CA ASN A 286 -3.92 -14.19 20.55
C ASN A 286 -2.41 -13.89 20.57
N GLU A 287 -1.66 -14.54 19.69
CA GLU A 287 -0.22 -14.37 19.51
C GLU A 287 0.05 -13.27 18.48
N ILE A 288 1.08 -12.46 18.74
CA ILE A 288 1.62 -11.47 17.80
C ILE A 288 3.08 -11.81 17.51
N ALA A 289 3.53 -11.48 16.31
CA ALA A 289 4.91 -11.69 15.87
C ALA A 289 5.46 -10.47 15.12
N TYR A 290 6.78 -10.34 15.18
CA TYR A 290 7.59 -9.34 14.49
C TYR A 290 8.66 -10.07 13.68
N LEU A 291 8.52 -10.07 12.35
CA LEU A 291 9.44 -10.67 11.40
C LEU A 291 10.16 -9.54 10.65
N GLU A 292 11.43 -9.31 10.95
CA GLU A 292 12.24 -8.48 10.06
C GLU A 292 12.68 -9.35 8.88
N LEU A 293 12.30 -8.99 7.66
CA LEU A 293 12.54 -9.80 6.47
C LEU A 293 13.60 -9.14 5.58
N GLY A 294 14.85 -9.15 6.06
CA GLY A 294 16.02 -8.86 5.23
C GLY A 294 16.32 -9.99 4.24
N LEU A 295 17.39 -9.85 3.43
CA LEU A 295 17.81 -10.92 2.51
C LEU A 295 18.73 -11.92 3.21
N LYS A 296 19.63 -11.45 4.08
CA LYS A 296 20.58 -12.31 4.81
C LYS A 296 20.02 -12.72 6.16
N HIS A 297 19.37 -11.79 6.87
CA HIS A 297 18.82 -12.01 8.20
C HIS A 297 17.31 -11.90 8.20
N THR A 298 16.66 -12.87 8.85
CA THR A 298 15.19 -12.89 8.97
C THR A 298 14.71 -13.19 10.40
N PRO A 299 15.11 -12.41 11.42
CA PRO A 299 14.76 -12.69 12.81
C PRO A 299 13.23 -12.66 13.02
N LEU A 300 12.75 -13.56 13.88
CA LEU A 300 11.33 -13.65 14.26
C LEU A 300 11.20 -13.57 15.78
N THR A 301 10.48 -12.56 16.25
CA THR A 301 10.12 -12.42 17.67
C THR A 301 8.63 -12.64 17.85
N ARG A 302 8.22 -13.34 18.91
CA ARG A 302 6.82 -13.68 19.19
C ARG A 302 6.43 -13.25 20.61
N LYS A 303 5.19 -12.83 20.80
CA LYS A 303 4.63 -12.44 22.10
C LYS A 303 3.17 -12.91 22.21
N THR A 304 2.78 -13.39 23.39
CA THR A 304 1.37 -13.62 23.77
C THR A 304 0.82 -12.52 24.67
N THR A 305 1.68 -11.58 25.08
CA THR A 305 1.34 -10.36 25.82
C THR A 305 2.40 -9.28 25.53
N GLY A 306 1.99 -8.03 25.46
CA GLY A 306 2.87 -6.90 25.12
C GLY A 306 2.60 -6.36 23.72
N TYR A 307 3.60 -5.73 23.11
CA TYR A 307 3.44 -5.04 21.84
C TYR A 307 4.72 -5.09 20.98
N PHE A 308 4.59 -4.69 19.72
CA PHE A 308 5.68 -4.26 18.85
C PHE A 308 5.28 -2.93 18.21
N VAL A 309 6.23 -2.01 18.07
CA VAL A 309 6.10 -0.80 17.27
C VAL A 309 7.07 -0.88 16.09
N SER A 310 6.74 -0.21 15.00
CA SER A 310 7.58 -0.16 13.80
C SER A 310 7.40 1.17 13.10
N ALA A 311 8.51 1.79 12.72
CA ALA A 311 8.56 3.11 12.09
C ALA A 311 9.83 3.19 11.22
N ASN A 312 10.04 2.19 10.37
CA ASN A 312 11.27 2.03 9.58
C ASN A 312 12.52 1.86 10.43
N PHE A 313 12.38 1.17 11.56
CA PHE A 313 13.47 0.97 12.51
C PHE A 313 13.80 -0.53 12.58
N PRO A 314 14.87 -1.00 11.92
CA PRO A 314 15.38 -2.34 12.15
C PRO A 314 15.90 -2.47 13.58
N VAL A 315 15.57 -3.57 14.25
CA VAL A 315 15.93 -3.83 15.65
C VAL A 315 17.03 -4.87 15.81
N ASN A 316 17.20 -5.78 14.84
CA ASN A 316 18.22 -6.83 14.94
C ASN A 316 19.62 -6.32 14.52
N PRO A 317 20.65 -6.46 15.38
CA PRO A 317 21.99 -5.95 15.08
C PRO A 317 22.67 -6.59 13.85
N ASP A 318 22.42 -7.86 13.56
CA ASP A 318 23.00 -8.54 12.41
C ASP A 318 22.33 -8.07 11.10
N LEU A 319 21.01 -7.87 11.11
CA LEU A 319 20.27 -7.26 10.00
C LEU A 319 20.73 -5.83 9.75
N ILE A 320 20.86 -5.01 10.80
CA ILE A 320 21.35 -3.63 10.68
C ILE A 320 22.72 -3.60 10.00
N ARG A 321 23.63 -4.49 10.44
CA ARG A 321 24.99 -4.57 9.91
C ARG A 321 25.02 -5.03 8.45
N ASP A 322 24.28 -6.08 8.12
CA ASP A 322 24.50 -6.82 6.87
C ASP A 322 23.48 -6.52 5.77
N ASP A 323 22.25 -6.12 6.12
CA ASP A 323 21.15 -5.86 5.20
C ASP A 323 20.83 -4.36 5.07
N THR A 324 21.01 -3.54 6.12
CA THR A 324 20.76 -2.08 6.08
C THR A 324 21.99 -1.26 6.48
N PRO A 325 23.15 -1.42 5.83
CA PRO A 325 24.43 -0.88 6.29
C PRO A 325 24.51 0.66 6.33
N GLY A 326 23.55 1.38 5.74
CA GLY A 326 23.44 2.84 5.81
C GLY A 326 22.69 3.35 7.04
N PHE A 327 22.00 2.47 7.78
CA PHE A 327 21.16 2.87 8.91
C PHE A 327 21.96 3.15 10.17
N ASP A 328 21.89 4.40 10.66
CA ASP A 328 22.48 4.81 11.94
C ASP A 328 21.42 4.87 13.04
N THR A 329 21.50 3.93 13.98
CA THR A 329 20.62 3.84 15.16
C THR A 329 20.80 4.98 16.15
N HIS A 330 21.85 5.80 16.01
CA HIS A 330 22.15 6.90 16.93
C HIS A 330 21.81 8.28 16.36
N ASP A 331 21.44 8.37 15.06
CA ASP A 331 20.99 9.63 14.47
C ASP A 331 19.54 9.93 14.89
N MET A 332 19.37 10.52 16.06
CA MET A 332 18.07 10.91 16.57
C MET A 332 17.39 12.02 15.74
N LYS A 333 18.12 12.69 14.84
CA LYS A 333 17.54 13.69 13.93
C LYS A 333 16.79 13.04 12.76
N SER A 334 17.12 11.79 12.43
CA SER A 334 16.44 11.04 11.37
C SER A 334 14.96 10.81 11.71
N THR A 335 14.10 10.83 10.69
CA THR A 335 12.67 10.55 10.87
C THR A 335 12.40 9.19 11.48
N MET A 336 13.11 8.14 11.04
CA MET A 336 12.90 6.78 11.51
C MET A 336 13.15 6.66 13.02
N ASN A 337 14.26 7.21 13.50
CA ASN A 337 14.62 7.12 14.92
C ASN A 337 13.69 7.98 15.79
N ALA A 338 13.35 9.19 15.34
CA ALA A 338 12.44 10.06 16.07
C ALA A 338 11.03 9.45 16.18
N ARG A 339 10.49 8.92 15.08
CA ARG A 339 9.20 8.22 15.08
C ARG A 339 9.23 6.94 15.92
N HIS A 340 10.30 6.16 15.87
CA HIS A 340 10.44 4.97 16.71
C HIS A 340 10.39 5.30 18.21
N VAL A 341 11.13 6.34 18.63
CA VAL A 341 11.06 6.82 20.03
C VAL A 341 9.65 7.26 20.39
N ARG A 342 8.99 8.06 19.54
CA ARG A 342 7.62 8.49 19.80
C ARG A 342 6.64 7.32 19.85
N ALA A 343 6.79 6.33 18.98
CA ALA A 343 5.95 5.15 18.96
C ALA A 343 6.05 4.35 20.26
N GLU A 344 7.27 4.11 20.74
CA GLU A 344 7.54 3.49 22.03
C GLU A 344 6.91 4.30 23.18
N GLU A 345 7.13 5.62 23.23
CA GLU A 345 6.55 6.48 24.27
C GLU A 345 5.03 6.43 24.29
N PHE A 346 4.38 6.53 23.12
CA PHE A 346 2.93 6.49 23.01
C PHE A 346 2.38 5.17 23.52
N VAL A 347 2.93 4.04 23.07
CA VAL A 347 2.44 2.72 23.47
C VAL A 347 2.69 2.46 24.96
N GLN A 348 3.85 2.86 25.49
CA GLN A 348 4.16 2.70 26.92
C GLN A 348 3.23 3.53 27.81
N GLN A 349 2.88 4.75 27.41
CA GLN A 349 1.93 5.62 28.13
C GLN A 349 0.51 5.01 28.21
N HIS A 350 0.15 4.15 27.26
CA HIS A 350 -1.19 3.59 27.11
C HIS A 350 -1.26 2.07 27.37
N LEU A 351 -0.27 1.49 28.04
CA LEU A 351 -0.28 0.05 28.39
C LEU A 351 -1.54 -0.32 29.18
N GLY A 352 -2.17 -1.41 28.75
CA GLY A 352 -3.43 -1.93 29.31
C GLY A 352 -4.67 -1.17 28.86
N GLN A 353 -4.52 -0.18 27.98
CA GLN A 353 -5.61 0.67 27.51
C GLN A 353 -5.77 0.66 25.99
N LEU A 354 -4.79 0.17 25.23
CA LEU A 354 -4.81 0.18 23.77
C LEU A 354 -6.10 -0.49 23.24
N ASP A 355 -6.84 0.29 22.47
CA ASP A 355 -8.02 -0.07 21.69
C ASP A 355 -7.96 0.67 20.34
N THR A 356 -8.97 0.50 19.47
CA THR A 356 -8.98 1.13 18.15
C THR A 356 -9.00 2.66 18.20
N ALA A 357 -9.60 3.27 19.23
CA ALA A 357 -9.61 4.73 19.37
C ALA A 357 -8.21 5.29 19.70
N LEU A 358 -7.44 4.58 20.54
CA LEU A 358 -6.04 4.92 20.76
C LEU A 358 -5.16 4.59 19.55
N ALA A 359 -5.52 3.58 18.77
CA ALA A 359 -4.85 3.28 17.51
C ALA A 359 -5.01 4.42 16.50
N GLU A 360 -6.22 4.97 16.34
CA GLU A 360 -6.47 6.15 15.49
C GLU A 360 -5.66 7.37 15.97
N GLN A 361 -5.59 7.58 17.29
CA GLN A 361 -4.79 8.66 17.88
C GLN A 361 -3.28 8.47 17.66
N TYR A 362 -2.77 7.25 17.79
CA TYR A 362 -1.37 6.92 17.49
C TYR A 362 -1.02 7.31 16.06
N LEU A 363 -1.86 6.93 15.10
CA LEU A 363 -1.63 7.23 13.68
C LEU A 363 -1.75 8.72 13.37
N SER A 364 -2.49 9.46 14.19
CA SER A 364 -2.72 10.92 14.07
C SER A 364 -1.69 11.76 14.83
N ASP A 365 -0.70 11.16 15.49
CA ASP A 365 0.19 11.84 16.42
C ASP A 365 1.22 12.73 15.70
N HIS A 366 1.38 13.96 16.23
CA HIS A 366 2.27 15.00 15.72
C HIS A 366 3.43 15.35 16.67
N TYR A 367 3.71 14.55 17.70
CA TYR A 367 4.81 14.87 18.60
C TYR A 367 6.16 14.46 18.00
N ASP A 368 7.03 15.45 17.79
CA ASP A 368 8.42 15.27 17.37
C ASP A 368 9.29 14.99 18.61
N SER A 369 9.77 13.76 18.75
CA SER A 369 10.59 13.34 19.89
C SER A 369 12.01 13.91 19.91
N TYR A 370 12.48 14.49 18.80
CA TYR A 370 13.81 15.10 18.72
C TYR A 370 13.77 16.59 19.08
N ASP A 371 12.81 17.33 18.53
CA ASP A 371 12.65 18.77 18.83
C ASP A 371 11.75 19.03 20.06
N HIS A 372 11.10 17.98 20.59
CA HIS A 372 10.17 18.04 21.73
C HIS A 372 9.01 19.01 21.55
N LYS A 373 8.40 19.00 20.37
CA LYS A 373 7.27 19.88 20.00
C LYS A 373 6.17 19.11 19.29
N VAL A 374 4.95 19.60 19.39
CA VAL A 374 3.82 19.11 18.58
C VAL A 374 3.79 19.90 17.29
N VAL A 375 4.09 19.24 16.17
CA VAL A 375 4.05 19.82 14.82
C VAL A 375 3.83 18.73 13.78
N ALA A 376 2.96 19.00 12.81
CA ALA A 376 2.86 18.21 11.59
C ALA A 376 4.17 18.36 10.79
N ALA A 377 5.02 17.33 10.76
CA ALA A 377 6.31 17.38 10.10
C ALA A 377 6.82 15.99 9.69
N ARG A 378 8.04 15.90 9.15
CA ARG A 378 8.67 14.64 8.72
C ARG A 378 8.96 13.65 9.84
N ARG A 379 8.94 14.08 11.11
CA ARG A 379 9.32 13.24 12.28
C ARG A 379 8.15 12.83 13.18
N SER A 380 6.94 13.28 12.87
CA SER A 380 5.72 12.83 13.55
C SER A 380 5.27 11.47 13.04
N LEU A 381 4.43 10.72 13.78
CA LEU A 381 3.87 9.44 13.31
C LEU A 381 2.88 9.64 12.14
N CYS A 382 2.07 10.71 12.21
CA CYS A 382 1.39 11.25 11.04
C CYS A 382 2.36 12.17 10.30
N GLY A 383 3.04 11.67 9.28
CA GLY A 383 4.08 12.39 8.55
C GLY A 383 3.55 13.48 7.64
N HIS A 384 4.22 14.62 7.65
CA HIS A 384 4.00 15.75 6.72
C HIS A 384 5.36 16.32 6.26
N GLU A 385 6.02 15.66 5.30
CA GLU A 385 7.26 16.21 4.73
C GLU A 385 6.98 17.50 3.93
N ASP A 386 5.77 17.66 3.40
CA ASP A 386 5.31 18.82 2.64
C ASP A 386 5.29 20.11 3.47
N ALA A 387 5.21 19.98 4.80
CA ALA A 387 5.30 21.07 5.75
C ALA A 387 6.73 21.27 6.33
N SER A 388 7.68 20.40 5.97
CA SER A 388 8.98 20.30 6.62
C SER A 388 10.07 21.08 5.90
N LYS A 389 10.73 22.01 6.61
CA LYS A 389 11.84 22.83 6.09
C LYS A 389 13.17 22.09 6.02
N ASP A 390 13.31 21.03 6.80
CA ASP A 390 14.51 20.21 6.84
C ASP A 390 14.34 19.04 5.86
N PRO A 391 15.38 18.69 5.08
CA PRO A 391 15.36 17.51 4.23
C PRO A 391 15.44 16.22 5.07
N GLU A 392 15.09 15.09 4.48
CA GLU A 392 15.43 13.74 4.99
C GLU A 392 16.47 13.07 4.07
N PRO A 393 17.78 13.22 4.38
CA PRO A 393 18.85 12.69 3.54
C PRO A 393 18.83 11.18 3.38
N ALA A 394 18.27 10.43 4.34
CA ALA A 394 18.19 8.97 4.26
C ALA A 394 17.32 8.48 3.09
N TRP A 395 16.40 9.32 2.62
CA TRP A 395 15.45 9.01 1.55
C TRP A 395 15.64 9.89 0.30
N ASP A 396 16.71 10.70 0.26
CA ASP A 396 16.90 11.76 -0.74
C ASP A 396 15.72 12.76 -0.83
N SER A 397 14.93 12.91 0.25
CA SER A 397 13.80 13.84 0.31
C SER A 397 14.30 15.29 0.50
N PRO A 398 14.11 16.19 -0.48
CA PRO A 398 14.37 17.62 -0.28
C PRO A 398 13.41 18.26 0.75
N PRO A 399 13.67 19.52 1.18
CA PRO A 399 12.69 20.28 1.95
C PRO A 399 11.35 20.36 1.23
N TYR A 400 10.26 20.26 1.99
CA TYR A 400 8.88 20.32 1.51
C TYR A 400 8.51 19.22 0.51
N SER A 401 9.18 18.06 0.51
CA SER A 401 8.77 16.92 -0.31
C SER A 401 7.27 16.63 -0.12
N PRO A 402 6.46 16.49 -1.19
CA PRO A 402 5.06 16.09 -1.09
C PRO A 402 4.99 14.58 -0.78
N SER A 403 5.34 14.23 0.46
CA SER A 403 5.39 12.87 0.99
C SER A 403 5.06 12.86 2.49
N GLY A 404 4.62 11.71 2.99
CA GLY A 404 4.18 11.57 4.36
C GLY A 404 3.06 10.55 4.50
N ALA A 405 2.29 10.65 5.59
CA ALA A 405 1.24 9.68 5.88
C ALA A 405 0.00 9.90 4.98
N VAL A 406 -0.34 8.96 4.09
CA VAL A 406 -1.43 9.16 3.09
C VAL A 406 -2.72 8.40 3.42
N THR A 407 -2.66 7.42 4.30
CA THR A 407 -3.84 6.72 4.85
C THR A 407 -3.55 6.26 6.29
N GLY A 408 -4.61 5.94 7.03
CA GLY A 408 -4.51 5.26 8.32
C GLY A 408 -5.50 4.11 8.40
N LYS A 409 -5.09 2.96 8.97
CA LYS A 409 -5.95 1.78 9.16
C LYS A 409 -5.74 1.15 10.52
N VAL A 410 -6.83 0.74 11.17
CA VAL A 410 -6.81 0.09 12.48
C VAL A 410 -7.78 -1.08 12.52
N MET A 411 -7.43 -2.11 13.27
CA MET A 411 -8.26 -3.30 13.44
C MET A 411 -8.01 -3.90 14.83
N ASP A 412 -9.09 -4.31 15.50
CA ASP A 412 -8.99 -5.16 16.70
C ASP A 412 -9.35 -6.61 16.36
N ALA A 413 -9.21 -7.50 17.35
CA ALA A 413 -9.55 -8.90 17.17
C ALA A 413 -11.01 -9.11 16.76
N ALA A 414 -11.98 -8.39 17.33
CA ALA A 414 -13.39 -8.56 17.00
C ALA A 414 -13.67 -8.16 15.54
N MET A 415 -13.06 -7.08 15.07
CA MET A 415 -13.10 -6.67 13.67
C MET A 415 -12.49 -7.73 12.75
N ALA A 416 -11.34 -8.30 13.12
CA ALA A 416 -10.69 -9.38 12.38
C ALA A 416 -11.57 -10.64 12.27
N GLU A 417 -12.30 -11.00 13.33
CA GLU A 417 -13.26 -12.12 13.33
C GLU A 417 -14.41 -11.90 12.34
N HIS A 418 -14.84 -10.65 12.18
CA HIS A 418 -15.87 -10.26 11.22
C HIS A 418 -15.32 -9.79 9.88
N MET A 419 -14.02 -9.98 9.63
CA MET A 419 -13.28 -9.46 8.48
C MET A 419 -13.69 -8.01 8.17
N SER A 420 -13.27 -7.12 9.06
CA SER A 420 -13.52 -5.69 8.99
C SER A 420 -12.32 -4.93 9.54
N PHE A 421 -12.21 -3.67 9.18
CA PHE A 421 -11.25 -2.72 9.75
C PHE A 421 -11.79 -1.30 9.63
N ILE A 422 -11.20 -0.36 10.37
CA ILE A 422 -11.44 1.07 10.22
C ILE A 422 -10.31 1.65 9.36
N ALA A 423 -10.65 2.50 8.40
CA ALA A 423 -9.66 3.20 7.60
C ALA A 423 -10.02 4.66 7.35
N ARG A 424 -9.00 5.47 7.05
CA ARG A 424 -9.09 6.90 6.72
C ARG A 424 -8.25 7.20 5.49
N ALA A 425 -8.87 7.77 4.47
CA ALA A 425 -8.19 8.30 3.29
C ALA A 425 -7.61 9.67 3.61
N GLY A 426 -6.42 9.97 3.08
CA GLY A 426 -5.65 11.17 3.41
C GLY A 426 -4.95 11.07 4.77
N HIS A 427 -4.37 12.19 5.22
CA HIS A 427 -3.62 12.21 6.46
C HIS A 427 -4.44 11.67 7.64
N PRO A 428 -3.90 10.71 8.42
CA PRO A 428 -4.57 10.18 9.60
C PRO A 428 -5.06 11.26 10.59
N CYS A 429 -4.31 12.36 10.74
CA CYS A 429 -4.67 13.51 11.58
C CYS A 429 -5.91 14.27 11.08
N GLY A 430 -6.22 14.18 9.79
CA GLY A 430 -7.35 14.83 9.16
C GLY A 430 -7.10 16.15 8.49
N GLU A 431 -5.83 16.54 8.36
CA GLU A 431 -5.45 17.68 7.55
C GLU A 431 -5.53 17.32 6.06
N ASP A 432 -5.91 18.30 5.25
CA ASP A 432 -5.89 18.17 3.79
C ASP A 432 -4.53 18.58 3.24
N PHE A 433 -4.10 17.92 2.16
CA PHE A 433 -3.10 18.46 1.25
C PHE A 433 -3.78 18.99 -0.02
N ILE A 434 -3.43 20.22 -0.44
CA ILE A 434 -4.01 20.88 -1.61
C ILE A 434 -2.90 21.13 -2.64
N ALA A 435 -2.97 20.48 -3.79
CA ALA A 435 -1.87 20.44 -4.74
C ALA A 435 -1.59 21.81 -5.38
N ALA A 436 -2.63 22.52 -5.83
CA ALA A 436 -2.47 23.79 -6.53
C ALA A 436 -1.72 24.88 -5.73
N PRO A 437 -2.09 25.22 -4.48
CA PRO A 437 -1.33 26.18 -3.68
C PRO A 437 0.05 25.64 -3.28
N PHE A 438 0.21 24.33 -3.06
CA PHE A 438 1.52 23.73 -2.78
C PHE A 438 2.49 23.92 -3.96
N LEU A 439 2.09 23.55 -5.18
CA LEU A 439 2.91 23.71 -6.38
C LEU A 439 3.22 25.17 -6.72
N ALA A 440 2.31 26.10 -6.37
CA ALA A 440 2.57 27.53 -6.49
C ALA A 440 3.65 28.02 -5.50
N ALA A 441 3.74 27.42 -4.32
CA ALA A 441 4.74 27.74 -3.30
C ALA A 441 6.08 27.02 -3.54
N HIS A 442 6.04 25.82 -4.13
CA HIS A 442 7.17 24.91 -4.32
C HIS A 442 7.32 24.50 -5.80
N PRO A 443 7.73 25.44 -6.69
CA PRO A 443 7.79 25.20 -8.13
C PRO A 443 8.81 24.13 -8.54
N GLU A 444 9.73 23.74 -7.67
CA GLU A 444 10.62 22.59 -7.83
C GLU A 444 9.88 21.26 -8.03
N PHE A 445 8.64 21.13 -7.52
CA PHE A 445 7.78 19.94 -7.70
C PHE A 445 6.78 20.08 -8.86
N ASN A 446 6.86 21.13 -9.69
CA ASN A 446 5.91 21.34 -10.81
C ASN A 446 5.85 20.20 -11.83
N TRP A 447 6.89 19.36 -11.90
CA TRP A 447 6.88 18.18 -12.76
C TRP A 447 5.80 17.15 -12.36
N GLN A 448 5.33 17.19 -11.11
CA GLN A 448 4.30 16.33 -10.55
C GLN A 448 2.87 16.78 -10.91
N ALA A 449 2.69 18.02 -11.37
CA ALA A 449 1.39 18.62 -11.67
C ALA A 449 0.42 17.79 -12.55
N PRO A 450 0.89 16.92 -13.48
CA PRO A 450 -0.02 16.08 -14.27
C PRO A 450 -0.73 14.98 -13.47
N VAL A 451 -0.24 14.59 -12.29
CA VAL A 451 -0.74 13.42 -11.53
C VAL A 451 -0.92 13.67 -10.03
N LEU A 452 -0.34 14.74 -9.47
CA LEU A 452 -0.51 15.13 -8.08
C LEU A 452 -1.87 15.83 -7.88
N HIS A 453 -2.78 15.20 -7.16
CA HIS A 453 -4.08 15.76 -6.84
C HIS A 453 -4.18 16.21 -5.37
N ASP A 454 -5.35 16.76 -5.02
CA ASP A 454 -5.69 17.10 -3.65
C ASP A 454 -5.91 15.81 -2.85
N MET A 455 -5.16 15.64 -1.77
CA MET A 455 -5.39 14.57 -0.81
C MET A 455 -6.28 15.10 0.31
N LYS A 456 -7.59 14.98 0.09
CA LYS A 456 -8.63 15.39 1.04
C LYS A 456 -8.86 14.31 2.10
N ALA A 457 -8.72 14.67 3.37
CA ALA A 457 -8.87 13.70 4.44
C ALA A 457 -10.35 13.32 4.66
N GLY A 458 -10.68 12.04 4.46
CA GLY A 458 -11.98 11.48 4.78
C GLY A 458 -12.20 11.29 6.28
N PRO A 459 -13.40 10.88 6.72
CA PRO A 459 -13.62 10.39 8.08
C PRO A 459 -13.02 8.99 8.29
N TRP A 460 -12.72 8.64 9.55
CA TRP A 460 -12.48 7.24 9.94
C TRP A 460 -13.74 6.40 9.71
N SER A 461 -13.62 5.38 8.86
CA SER A 461 -14.76 4.63 8.32
C SER A 461 -14.55 3.13 8.42
N THR A 462 -15.57 2.39 8.86
CA THR A 462 -15.50 0.93 8.92
C THR A 462 -15.81 0.30 7.56
N PHE A 463 -14.97 -0.64 7.15
CA PHE A 463 -15.15 -1.50 5.98
C PHE A 463 -15.30 -2.95 6.41
N THR A 464 -16.18 -3.70 5.77
CA THR A 464 -16.44 -5.11 6.10
C THR A 464 -16.87 -5.90 4.87
N ILE A 465 -16.61 -7.20 4.90
CA ILE A 465 -17.01 -8.19 3.90
C ILE A 465 -18.54 -8.36 3.69
N THR A 466 -19.36 -7.63 4.44
CA THR A 466 -20.84 -7.64 4.35
C THR A 466 -21.42 -6.39 3.68
N GLN A 467 -20.57 -5.44 3.26
CA GLN A 467 -21.00 -4.23 2.58
C GLN A 467 -21.36 -4.48 1.12
N HIS A 468 -22.38 -3.79 0.63
CA HIS A 468 -22.87 -3.90 -0.74
C HIS A 468 -23.24 -2.51 -1.27
N PRO A 469 -23.36 -2.31 -2.59
CA PRO A 469 -23.80 -1.03 -3.12
C PRO A 469 -25.14 -0.59 -2.50
N GLY A 470 -25.12 0.55 -1.81
CA GLY A 470 -26.29 1.10 -1.11
C GLY A 470 -26.43 0.71 0.37
N SER A 471 -25.45 0.02 0.95
CA SER A 471 -25.36 -0.26 2.40
C SER A 471 -24.90 0.93 3.23
#